data_AF-A0A536P0A6-F1
#
_entry.id   AF-A0A536P0A6-F1
#
_cell.length_a   1.000
_cell.length_b   1.000
_cell.length_c   1.000
_cell.angle_alpha   90.00
_cell.angle_beta   90.00
_cell.angle_gamma   90.00
#
_symmetry.space_group_name_H-M   'P 1'
#
loop_
_entity.id
_entity.type
_entity.pdbx_description
1 polymer ?
#
loop_
_entity_poly.entity_id
_entity_poly.type
_entity_poly.pdbx_seq_one_letter_code
_entity_poly.pdbx_strand_id
1 'polypeptide(L)' 'MTRLLDSPERFGALPRVGADLIDAIERSGLVGRGGAGFPVATKWRAVAERSGGRAVIVVNGAE' A
#
# COMPACT_ATOMS: atom_id res chain seq x y z
N MET A 1 20.39 -11.82 -13.14
CA MET A 1 19.65 -11.01 -12.15
C MET A 1 18.18 -11.20 -12.44
N THR A 2 17.47 -12.02 -11.66
CA THR A 2 16.04 -12.33 -11.89
C THR A 2 15.20 -11.11 -11.54
N ARG A 3 14.36 -10.61 -12.46
CA ARG A 3 13.47 -9.48 -12.16
C ARG A 3 12.31 -9.97 -11.29
N LEU A 4 11.81 -9.10 -10.42
CA LEU A 4 10.69 -9.38 -9.53
C LEU A 4 9.45 -9.90 -10.27
N LEU A 5 9.25 -9.44 -11.51
CA LEU A 5 8.12 -9.79 -12.36
C LEU A 5 8.33 -11.06 -13.20
N ASP A 6 9.54 -11.64 -13.19
CA ASP A 6 9.84 -12.87 -13.94
C ASP A 6 9.32 -14.13 -13.22
N SER A 7 8.86 -14.00 -11.96
CA SER A 7 8.33 -15.12 -11.17
C SER A 7 7.21 -14.66 -10.21
N PRO A 8 6.07 -14.17 -10.72
CA PRO A 8 4.97 -13.65 -9.90
C PRO A 8 4.38 -14.70 -8.94
N GLU A 9 4.45 -15.98 -9.29
CA GLU A 9 4.04 -17.11 -8.46
C GLU A 9 4.80 -17.23 -7.13
N ARG A 10 5.97 -16.57 -7.01
CA ARG A 10 6.79 -16.60 -5.79
C ARG A 10 6.14 -15.91 -4.59
N PHE A 11 5.18 -15.01 -4.82
CA PHE A 11 4.58 -14.21 -3.74
C PHE A 11 3.34 -14.85 -3.08
N GLY A 12 2.93 -16.03 -3.55
CA GLY A 12 1.74 -16.71 -3.05
C GLY A 12 0.45 -15.91 -3.30
N ALA A 13 -0.66 -16.38 -2.72
CA ALA A 13 -1.92 -15.66 -2.81
C ALA A 13 -1.85 -14.37 -1.98
N LEU A 14 -2.37 -13.27 -2.53
CA LEU A 14 -2.54 -12.04 -1.77
C LEU A 14 -3.51 -12.28 -0.60
N PRO A 15 -3.23 -11.72 0.59
CA PRO A 15 -4.14 -11.82 1.71
C PRO A 15 -5.46 -11.10 1.37
N ARG A 16 -6.58 -11.71 1.78
CA ARG A 16 -7.87 -11.00 1.76
C ARG A 16 -7.87 -9.96 2.86
N VAL A 17 -7.74 -8.70 2.46
CA VAL A 17 -7.84 -7.56 3.36
C VAL A 17 -9.25 -6.99 3.33
N GLY A 18 -9.80 -6.73 4.52
CA GLY A 18 -11.12 -6.14 4.71
C GLY A 18 -11.09 -4.61 4.69
N ALA A 19 -12.26 -4.01 4.88
CA ALA A 19 -12.42 -2.55 4.96
C ALA A 19 -11.65 -1.91 6.14
N ASP A 20 -11.26 -2.72 7.13
CA ASP A 20 -10.55 -2.36 8.35
C ASP A 20 -9.03 -2.21 8.16
N LEU A 21 -8.49 -2.48 6.97
CA LEU A 21 -7.06 -2.36 6.69
C LEU A 21 -6.53 -0.94 6.99
N ILE A 22 -7.25 0.10 6.57
CA ILE A 22 -6.84 1.49 6.80
C ILE A 22 -6.81 1.80 8.29
N ASP A 23 -7.77 1.29 9.06
CA ASP A 23 -7.82 1.50 10.51
C ASP A 23 -6.69 0.75 11.23
N ALA A 24 -6.30 -0.42 10.75
CA ALA A 24 -5.12 -1.13 11.26
C ALA A 24 -3.82 -0.33 11.02
N ILE A 25 -3.68 0.29 9.85
CA ILE A 25 -2.54 1.16 9.51
C ILE A 25 -2.55 2.43 10.37
N GLU A 26 -3.72 2.98 10.66
CA GLU A 26 -3.86 4.16 11.53
C GLU A 26 -3.41 3.84 12.96
N ARG A 27 -3.90 2.73 13.52
CA ARG A 27 -3.49 2.26 14.86
C ARG A 27 -1.99 1.97 14.96
N SER A 28 -1.34 1.58 13.88
CA SER A 28 0.11 1.33 13.89
C SER A 28 0.95 2.61 13.85
N GLY A 29 0.35 3.77 13.59
CA GLY A 29 1.09 5.02 13.40
C GLY A 29 2.04 5.00 12.20
N LEU A 30 1.74 4.22 11.15
CA LEU A 30 2.66 4.07 10.02
C LEU A 30 2.79 5.40 9.25
N VAL A 31 4.03 5.84 9.09
CA VAL A 31 4.40 7.00 8.27
C VAL A 31 5.18 6.57 7.03
N GLY A 32 5.08 7.37 5.96
CA GLY A 32 5.85 7.16 4.74
C GLY A 32 7.35 7.27 4.99
N ARG A 33 8.12 6.30 4.47
CA ARG A 33 9.58 6.20 4.67
C ARG A 33 10.42 6.91 3.61
N GLY A 34 9.80 7.53 2.60
CA GLY A 34 10.49 8.32 1.56
C GLY A 34 10.91 9.74 1.99
N GLY A 35 11.21 9.96 3.27
CA GLY A 35 11.68 11.25 3.82
C GLY A 35 10.62 12.20 4.36
N ALA A 36 9.43 12.28 3.74
CA ALA A 36 8.39 13.25 4.15
C ALA A 36 7.65 12.90 5.45
N GLY A 37 7.68 11.63 5.90
CA GLY A 37 7.01 11.22 7.15
C GLY A 37 5.49 11.35 7.16
N PHE A 38 4.83 11.48 5.99
CA PHE A 38 3.38 11.67 5.93
C PHE A 38 2.60 10.41 6.41
N PRO A 39 1.54 10.55 7.24
CA PRO A 39 0.76 9.41 7.72
C PRO A 39 0.13 8.59 6.58
N VAL A 40 0.37 7.28 6.59
CA VAL A 40 -0.09 6.39 5.50
C VAL A 40 -1.61 6.26 5.50
N ALA A 41 -2.22 6.11 6.68
CA ALA A 41 -3.68 6.01 6.81
C ALA A 41 -4.40 7.23 6.24
N THR A 42 -3.93 8.44 6.55
CA THR A 42 -4.50 9.69 6.00
C THR A 42 -4.45 9.71 4.48
N LYS A 43 -3.30 9.35 3.88
CA LYS A 43 -3.15 9.29 2.42
C LYS A 43 -4.11 8.27 1.80
N TRP A 44 -4.21 7.09 2.39
CA TRP A 44 -5.00 5.99 1.83
C TRP A 44 -6.50 6.20 1.99
N ARG A 45 -6.95 6.78 3.10
CA ARG A 45 -8.36 7.14 3.32
C ARG A 45 -8.84 8.13 2.26
N ALA A 46 -8.05 9.17 1.99
CA ALA A 46 -8.36 10.15 0.93
C ALA A 46 -8.48 9.50 -0.46
N VAL A 47 -7.62 8.53 -0.80
CA VAL A 47 -7.70 7.80 -2.07
C VAL A 47 -8.92 6.88 -2.11
N ALA A 48 -9.20 6.15 -1.02
CA ALA A 48 -10.34 5.25 -0.93
C ALA A 48 -11.67 6.00 -1.16
N GLU A 49 -11.85 7.15 -0.49
CA GLU A 49 -13.02 8.01 -0.62
C GLU A 49 -13.25 8.51 -2.06
N ARG A 50 -12.17 8.78 -2.81
CA ARG A 50 -12.25 9.39 -4.15
C ARG A 50 -12.22 8.38 -5.30
N SER A 51 -11.64 7.21 -5.10
CA SER A 51 -11.37 6.24 -6.18
C SER A 51 -12.58 5.44 -6.63
N GLY A 52 -13.63 5.34 -5.80
CA GLY A 52 -14.79 4.48 -6.07
C GLY A 52 -14.39 3.02 -6.29
N GLY A 53 -13.40 2.52 -5.56
CA GLY A 53 -12.89 1.14 -5.65
C GLY A 53 -11.89 0.89 -6.79
N ARG A 54 -11.46 1.92 -7.53
CA ARG A 54 -10.52 1.82 -8.66
C ARG A 54 -9.15 2.44 -8.36
N ALA A 55 -8.71 2.36 -7.11
CA ALA A 55 -7.39 2.86 -6.72
C ALA A 55 -6.27 2.03 -7.33
N VAL A 56 -5.13 2.67 -7.58
CA VAL A 56 -3.88 2.02 -8.00
C VAL A 56 -2.82 2.21 -6.92
N ILE A 57 -1.92 1.23 -6.78
CA ILE A 57 -0.76 1.33 -5.91
C ILE A 57 0.46 1.59 -6.78
N VAL A 58 1.19 2.66 -6.48
CA VAL A 58 2.51 2.95 -7.06
C VAL A 58 3.54 2.82 -5.96
N VAL A 59 4.48 1.91 -6.14
CA VAL A 59 5.61 1.69 -5.22
C VAL A 59 6.81 2.45 -5.74
N ASN A 60 7.36 3.35 -4.93
CA ASN A 60 8.65 3.97 -5.24
C ASN A 60 9.77 2.97 -4.94
N GLY A 61 10.63 2.71 -5.93
CA GLY A 61 11.84 1.90 -5.81
C GLY A 61 13.08 2.57 -6.40
N ALA A 62 13.06 3.90 -6.51
CA ALA A 62 14.19 4.70 -6.99
C ALA A 62 15.12 5.08 -5.83
N GLU A 63 15.72 4.06 -5.20
CA GLU A 63 16.72 4.20 -4.13
C GLU A 63 18.07 3.59 -4.55
#